data_AF-A0A7R9UXE3-F1
#
_entry.id   AF-A0A7R9UXE3-F1
#
_cell.length_a   1.000
_cell.length_b   1.000
_cell.length_c   1.000
_cell.angle_alpha   90.00
_cell.angle_beta   90.00
_cell.angle_gamma   90.00
#
_symmetry.space_group_name_H-M   'P 1'
#
loop_
_entity.id
_entity.type
_entity.pdbx_description
1 polymer ?
#
loop_
_entity_poly.entity_id
_entity_poly.type
_entity_poly.pdbx_seq_one_letter_code
_entity_poly.pdbx_strand_id
1 'polypeptide(L)'
;TTPRLARLQHVLTGVSITVVALATLLAAFGAALWIPLLLAIASGLDFFHSFANLDSRLPHMNAASAVLTRLLLWWDGLALVQQRFPANKERLVREAETAILHQHEAFVLGSLAHINSVNQVGEQRTNVEKLLKFNGASAPTGPAPPHVAIGAK
;
A
#
# COMPACT_ATOMS: atom_id res chain seq x y z
N THR A 1 -1.06 10.35 -20.24
CA THR A 1 -2.35 10.41 -19.53
C THR A 1 -2.06 10.08 -18.06
N THR A 2 -2.14 10.93 -17.03
CA THR A 2 -2.79 12.23 -16.77
C THR A 2 -1.93 13.00 -15.71
N PRO A 3 -1.43 14.22 -15.99
CA PRO A 3 -0.49 14.96 -15.11
C PRO A 3 -1.10 15.49 -13.80
N ARG A 4 -2.40 15.28 -13.60
CA ARG A 4 -3.11 15.66 -12.36
C ARG A 4 -3.00 14.59 -11.27
N LEU A 5 -2.81 13.32 -11.66
CA LEU A 5 -2.70 12.21 -10.73
C LEU A 5 -1.34 12.18 -10.04
N ALA A 6 -0.26 12.38 -10.82
CA ALA A 6 1.09 12.52 -10.29
C ALA A 6 1.20 13.72 -9.33
N ARG A 7 0.53 14.84 -9.64
CA ARG A 7 0.50 16.00 -8.76
C ARG A 7 -0.21 15.72 -7.43
N LEU A 8 -1.33 14.99 -7.48
CA LEU A 8 -2.07 14.61 -6.28
C LEU A 8 -1.25 13.67 -5.40
N GLN A 9 -0.57 12.70 -6.02
CA GLN A 9 0.31 11.75 -5.33
C GLN A 9 1.47 12.46 -4.62
N HIS A 10 2.17 13.37 -5.31
CA HIS A 10 3.23 14.18 -4.69
C HIS A 10 2.72 15.07 -3.56
N VAL A 11 1.51 15.64 -3.68
CA VAL A 11 0.89 16.44 -2.61
C VAL A 11 0.56 15.57 -1.39
N LEU A 12 0.01 14.36 -1.61
CA LEU A 12 -0.26 13.38 -0.54
C LEU A 12 1.01 12.96 0.20
N THR A 13 2.10 12.68 -0.52
CA THR A 13 3.39 12.35 0.09
C THR A 13 3.94 13.54 0.87
N GLY A 14 3.83 14.76 0.34
CA GLY A 14 4.23 15.99 1.04
C GLY A 14 3.44 16.20 2.34
N VAL A 15 2.13 16.02 2.31
CA VAL A 15 1.27 16.11 3.50
C VAL A 15 1.67 15.07 4.55
N SER A 16 1.98 13.83 4.15
CA SER A 16 2.46 12.79 5.07
C SER A 16 3.76 13.14 5.76
N ILE A 17 4.72 13.66 5.01
CA ILE A 17 6.00 14.10 5.58
C ILE A 17 5.78 15.23 6.60
N THR A 18 4.89 16.19 6.30
CA THR A 18 4.60 17.29 7.25
C THR A 18 3.92 16.81 8.54
N VAL A 19 3.01 15.84 8.43
CA VAL A 19 2.32 15.24 9.58
C VAL A 19 3.30 14.47 10.46
N VAL A 20 4.19 13.67 9.87
CA VAL A 20 5.22 12.94 10.60
C VAL A 20 6.24 13.90 11.23
N ALA A 21 6.63 14.97 10.54
CA ALA A 21 7.52 15.99 11.09
C ALA A 21 6.91 16.71 12.30
N LEU A 22 5.63 17.09 12.22
CA LEU A 22 4.87 17.64 13.35
C LEU A 22 4.76 16.65 14.51
N ALA A 23 4.53 15.36 14.21
CA ALA A 23 4.51 14.30 15.21
C ALA A 23 5.83 14.18 15.97
N THR A 24 6.94 14.22 15.22
CA THR A 24 8.30 14.10 15.78
C THR A 24 8.66 15.33 16.62
N LEU A 25 8.25 16.52 16.17
CA LEU A 25 8.45 17.77 16.90
C LEU A 25 7.67 17.80 18.22
N LEU A 26 6.41 17.35 18.22
CA LEU A 26 5.59 17.26 19.44
C LEU A 26 6.11 16.20 20.42
N ALA A 27 6.64 15.08 19.91
CA ALA A 27 7.25 14.05 20.75
C ALA A 27 8.47 14.57 21.52
N ALA A 28 9.26 15.48 20.92
CA ALA A 28 10.42 16.09 21.57
C ALA A 28 10.09 16.98 22.77
N PHE A 29 8.85 17.49 22.88
CA PHE A 29 8.39 18.27 24.03
C PHE A 29 7.92 17.43 25.22
N GLY A 30 8.03 16.09 25.15
CA GLY A 30 7.80 15.20 26.30
C GLY A 30 6.35 15.12 26.78
N ALA A 31 5.39 15.60 25.98
CA ALA A 31 3.99 15.59 26.34
C ALA A 31 3.38 14.20 26.04
N ALA A 32 3.51 13.27 26.99
CA ALA A 32 3.07 11.87 26.87
C ALA A 32 1.58 11.71 26.49
N LEU A 33 0.75 12.73 26.74
CA LEU A 33 -0.66 12.76 26.36
C LEU A 33 -0.88 12.81 24.83
N TRP A 34 0.11 13.27 24.05
CA TRP A 34 -0.01 13.47 22.60
C TRP A 34 0.34 12.24 21.77
N ILE A 35 0.98 11.23 22.37
CA ILE A 35 1.37 9.98 21.71
C ILE A 35 0.19 9.27 21.02
N PRO A 36 -0.95 9.01 21.70
CA PRO A 36 -2.09 8.35 21.05
C PRO A 36 -2.74 9.20 19.94
N LEU A 37 -2.72 10.53 20.07
CA LEU A 37 -3.23 11.43 19.02
C LEU A 37 -2.39 11.32 17.74
N LEU A 38 -1.06 11.29 17.89
CA LEU A 38 -0.14 11.13 16.76
C LEU A 38 -0.27 9.76 16.11
N LEU A 39 -0.48 8.70 16.90
CA LEU A 39 -0.73 7.36 16.37
C LEU A 39 -2.04 7.28 15.59
N ALA A 40 -3.09 7.95 16.07
CA ALA A 40 -4.37 8.03 15.37
C ALA A 40 -4.26 8.81 14.06
N ILE A 41 -3.53 9.93 14.06
CA ILE A 41 -3.27 10.72 12.85
C ILE A 41 -2.42 9.92 11.87
N ALA A 42 -1.35 9.26 12.32
CA ALA A 42 -0.50 8.42 11.48
C ALA A 42 -1.31 7.28 10.83
N SER A 43 -2.12 6.56 11.62
CA SER A 43 -3.00 5.50 11.12
C SER A 43 -4.03 6.02 10.13
N GLY A 44 -4.66 7.16 10.43
CA GLY A 44 -5.63 7.79 9.54
C GLY A 44 -5.00 8.22 8.22
N LEU A 45 -3.77 8.71 8.25
CA LEU A 45 -3.05 9.11 7.06
C LEU A 45 -2.60 7.92 6.23
N ASP A 46 -2.16 6.85 6.87
CA ASP A 46 -1.79 5.60 6.20
C ASP A 46 -3.00 4.98 5.49
N PHE A 47 -4.17 5.02 6.16
CA PHE A 47 -5.43 4.61 5.57
C PHE A 47 -5.83 5.50 4.38
N PHE A 48 -5.63 6.82 4.51
CA PHE A 48 -5.89 7.76 3.43
C PHE A 48 -4.94 7.56 2.24
N HIS A 49 -3.67 7.21 2.49
CA HIS A 49 -2.69 6.91 1.46
C HIS A 49 -3.03 5.60 0.73
N SER A 50 -3.45 4.58 1.48
CA SER A 50 -3.93 3.31 0.92
C SER A 50 -5.24 3.48 0.14
N PHE A 51 -6.13 4.36 0.60
CA PHE A 51 -7.32 4.76 -0.15
C PHE A 51 -6.96 5.56 -1.42
N ALA A 52 -5.96 6.45 -1.33
CA ALA A 52 -5.49 7.26 -2.45
C ALA A 52 -4.65 6.47 -3.48
N ASN A 53 -4.22 5.24 -3.17
CA ASN A 53 -3.72 4.26 -4.15
C ASN A 53 -4.80 3.77 -5.15
N LEU A 54 -5.69 4.69 -5.56
CA LEU A 54 -6.47 4.65 -6.80
C LEU A 54 -5.58 4.39 -8.04
N ASP A 55 -4.27 4.61 -7.94
CA ASP A 55 -3.27 4.20 -8.93
C ASP A 55 -3.30 2.71 -9.25
N SER A 56 -3.73 1.85 -8.32
CA SER A 56 -3.94 0.42 -8.61
C SER A 56 -5.22 0.20 -9.42
N ARG A 57 -6.27 0.99 -9.18
CA ARG A 57 -7.60 0.80 -9.80
C ARG A 57 -7.65 1.29 -11.25
N LEU A 58 -6.96 2.39 -11.55
CA LEU A 58 -6.93 2.99 -12.88
C LEU A 58 -6.43 2.07 -14.00
N PRO A 59 -5.29 1.36 -13.86
CA PRO A 59 -4.83 0.43 -14.89
C PRO A 59 -5.81 -0.75 -15.09
N HIS A 60 -6.44 -1.25 -14.03
CA HIS A 60 -7.46 -2.30 -14.14
C HIS A 60 -8.72 -1.81 -14.88
N MET A 61 -9.19 -0.59 -14.61
CA MET A 61 -10.32 -0.01 -15.33
C MET A 61 -9.98 0.32 -16.78
N ASN A 62 -8.78 0.83 -17.05
CA ASN A 62 -8.32 1.11 -18.41
C ASN A 62 -8.19 -0.18 -19.23
N ALA A 63 -7.70 -1.26 -18.63
CA ALA A 63 -7.62 -2.57 -19.29
C ALA A 63 -9.02 -3.10 -19.65
N ALA A 64 -9.98 -3.04 -18.73
CA ALA A 64 -11.36 -3.45 -19.00
C ALA A 64 -12.03 -2.60 -20.08
N SER A 65 -11.80 -1.28 -20.06
CA SER A 65 -12.27 -0.36 -21.11
C SER A 65 -11.72 -0.72 -22.48
N ALA A 66 -10.44 -1.10 -22.58
CA ALA A 66 -9.83 -1.52 -23.83
C ALA A 66 -10.47 -2.81 -24.39
N VAL A 67 -10.77 -3.78 -23.51
CA VAL A 67 -11.42 -5.04 -23.89
C VAL A 67 -12.85 -4.79 -24.38
N LEU A 68 -13.62 -3.98 -23.65
CA LEU A 68 -14.98 -3.61 -24.05
C LEU A 68 -15.01 -2.82 -25.36
N THR A 69 -14.03 -1.93 -25.57
CA THR A 69 -13.91 -1.18 -26.83
C THR A 69 -13.64 -2.11 -28.01
N ARG A 70 -12.78 -3.12 -27.84
CA ARG A 70 -12.54 -4.15 -28.86
C ARG A 70 -13.80 -4.97 -29.14
N LEU A 71 -14.57 -5.29 -28.11
CA LEU A 71 -15.83 -6.03 -28.24
C LEU A 71 -16.89 -5.22 -29.00
N LEU A 72 -17.00 -3.91 -28.71
CA LEU A 72 -17.88 -2.99 -29.44
C LEU A 72 -17.45 -2.84 -30.90
N LEU A 73 -16.14 -2.72 -31.16
CA LEU A 73 -15.63 -2.63 -32.53
C LEU A 73 -15.94 -3.91 -33.34
N TRP A 74 -15.85 -5.08 -32.70
CA TRP A 74 -16.28 -6.33 -33.31
C TRP A 74 -17.78 -6.33 -33.62
N TRP A 75 -18.60 -5.91 -32.66
CA TRP A 75 -20.05 -5.83 -32.82
C TRP A 75 -20.48 -4.87 -33.93
N ASP A 76 -19.86 -3.71 -34.01
CA ASP A 76 -20.12 -2.70 -35.05
C ASP A 76 -19.63 -3.16 -36.43
N GLY A 77 -18.63 -4.06 -36.48
CA GLY A 77 -18.16 -4.69 -37.70
C GLY A 77 -19.10 -5.78 -38.26
N LEU A 78 -20.12 -6.22 -37.52
CA LEU A 78 -21.10 -7.20 -37.99
C LEU A 78 -22.18 -6.54 -38.86
N ALA A 79 -22.60 -7.24 -39.92
CA ALA A 79 -23.77 -6.83 -40.69
C ALA A 79 -25.04 -6.83 -39.83
N LEU A 80 -25.99 -5.93 -40.09
CA LEU A 80 -27.25 -5.82 -39.34
C LEU A 80 -28.07 -7.13 -39.28
N VAL A 81 -27.98 -7.96 -40.32
CA VAL A 81 -28.57 -9.31 -40.33
C VAL A 81 -27.88 -10.23 -39.33
N GLN A 82 -26.56 -10.14 -39.22
CA GLN A 82 -25.78 -10.97 -38.28
C GLN A 82 -26.00 -10.56 -36.83
N GLN A 83 -26.21 -9.28 -36.54
CA GLN A 83 -26.53 -8.79 -35.19
C GLN A 83 -27.89 -9.31 -34.66
N ARG A 84 -28.78 -9.77 -35.55
CA ARG A 84 -30.07 -10.36 -35.14
C ARG A 84 -29.96 -11.82 -34.70
N PHE A 85 -28.85 -12.51 -34.99
CA PHE A 85 -28.68 -13.89 -34.55
C PHE A 85 -28.52 -13.95 -33.03
N PRO A 86 -29.28 -14.81 -32.32
CA PRO A 86 -29.19 -14.95 -30.88
C PRO A 86 -27.79 -15.39 -30.43
N ALA A 87 -27.13 -16.25 -31.21
CA ALA A 87 -25.76 -16.71 -30.95
C ALA A 87 -24.74 -15.56 -30.84
N ASN A 88 -24.88 -14.51 -31.66
CA ASN A 88 -23.97 -13.36 -31.63
C ASN A 88 -24.22 -12.46 -30.41
N LYS A 89 -25.47 -12.39 -29.94
CA LYS A 89 -25.82 -11.68 -28.71
C LYS A 89 -25.32 -12.41 -27.48
N GLU A 90 -25.47 -13.74 -27.44
CA GLU A 90 -24.92 -14.56 -26.36
C GLU A 90 -23.40 -14.46 -26.27
N ARG A 91 -22.72 -14.43 -27.43
CA ARG A 91 -21.28 -14.20 -27.49
C ARG A 91 -20.90 -12.82 -26.92
N LEU A 92 -21.63 -11.76 -27.29
CA LEU A 92 -21.38 -10.42 -26.77
C LEU A 92 -21.51 -10.38 -25.25
N VAL A 93 -22.59 -10.93 -24.70
CA VAL A 93 -22.84 -10.99 -23.26
C VAL A 93 -21.74 -11.79 -22.56
N ARG A 94 -21.42 -12.99 -23.07
CA ARG A 94 -20.40 -13.86 -22.48
C ARG A 94 -19.01 -13.23 -22.48
N GLU A 95 -18.60 -12.59 -23.57
CA GLU A 95 -17.31 -11.91 -23.65
C GLU A 95 -17.26 -10.67 -22.73
N ALA A 96 -18.37 -9.93 -22.59
CA ALA A 96 -18.47 -8.82 -21.65
C ALA A 96 -18.41 -9.28 -20.19
N GLU A 97 -19.15 -10.33 -19.84
CA GLU A 97 -19.12 -10.93 -18.50
C GLU A 97 -17.73 -11.44 -18.15
N THR A 98 -17.06 -12.11 -19.09
CA THR A 98 -15.69 -12.60 -18.91
C THR A 98 -14.71 -11.45 -18.68
N ALA A 99 -14.84 -10.33 -19.40
CA ALA A 99 -14.00 -9.15 -19.22
C ALA A 99 -14.18 -8.53 -17.82
N ILE A 100 -15.42 -8.48 -17.32
CA ILE A 100 -15.73 -7.97 -15.98
C ILE A 100 -15.19 -8.91 -14.89
N LEU A 101 -15.35 -10.23 -15.07
CA LEU A 101 -14.82 -11.23 -14.14
C LEU A 101 -13.29 -11.13 -14.02
N HIS A 102 -12.58 -11.03 -15.14
CA HIS A 102 -11.12 -10.84 -15.13
C HIS A 102 -10.69 -9.55 -14.44
N GLN A 103 -11.46 -8.46 -14.55
CA GLN A 103 -11.16 -7.24 -13.81
C GLN A 103 -11.28 -7.44 -12.29
N HIS A 104 -12.30 -8.17 -11.84
CA HIS A 104 -12.48 -8.49 -10.43
C HIS A 104 -11.38 -9.42 -9.91
N GLU A 105 -11.00 -10.44 -10.66
CA GLU A 105 -9.90 -11.34 -10.32
C GLU A 105 -8.58 -10.59 -10.20
N ALA A 106 -8.26 -9.71 -11.16
CA ALA A 106 -7.05 -8.90 -11.11
C ALA A 106 -7.02 -7.97 -9.89
N PHE A 107 -8.16 -7.37 -9.52
CA PHE A 107 -8.27 -6.55 -8.32
C PHE A 107 -8.06 -7.36 -7.03
N VAL A 108 -8.67 -8.55 -6.93
CA VAL A 108 -8.51 -9.44 -5.77
C VAL A 108 -7.08 -9.94 -5.65
N LEU A 109 -6.44 -10.34 -6.75
CA LEU A 109 -5.03 -10.74 -6.74
C LEU A 109 -4.12 -9.57 -6.34
N GLY A 110 -4.40 -8.36 -6.81
CA GLY A 110 -3.68 -7.16 -6.40
C GLY A 110 -3.82 -6.85 -4.91
N SER A 111 -5.02 -6.99 -4.34
CA SER A 111 -5.25 -6.75 -2.91
C SER A 111 -4.62 -7.85 -2.03
N LEU A 112 -4.68 -9.12 -2.45
CA LEU A 112 -4.03 -10.23 -1.76
C LEU A 112 -2.50 -10.11 -1.78
N ALA A 113 -1.91 -9.69 -2.90
CA ALA A 113 -0.48 -9.43 -3.00
C ALA A 113 -0.04 -8.33 -2.02
N HIS A 114 -0.87 -7.28 -1.86
CA HIS A 114 -0.61 -6.23 -0.88
C HIS A 114 -0.64 -6.78 0.56
N ILE A 115 -1.66 -7.58 0.92
CA ILE A 115 -1.77 -8.18 2.26
C ILE A 115 -0.58 -9.10 2.58
N ASN A 116 -0.15 -9.91 1.60
CA ASN A 116 1.01 -10.80 1.78
C ASN A 116 2.31 -10.03 2.02
N SER A 117 2.50 -8.87 1.36
CA SER A 117 3.66 -8.02 1.60
C SER A 117 3.70 -7.47 3.04
N VAL A 118 2.53 -7.13 3.61
CA VAL A 118 2.43 -6.65 5.00
C VAL A 118 2.76 -7.75 6.01
N ASN A 119 2.30 -8.98 5.76
CA ASN A 119 2.55 -10.11 6.66
C ASN A 119 4.05 -10.48 6.74
N GLN A 120 4.79 -10.42 5.63
CA GLN A 120 6.24 -10.71 5.62
C GLN A 120 7.05 -9.70 6.44
N VAL A 121 6.64 -8.42 6.43
CA VAL A 121 7.28 -7.37 7.24
C VAL A 121 7.07 -7.65 8.73
N GLY A 122 5.91 -8.20 9.11
CA GLY A 122 5.63 -8.66 10.48
C GLY A 122 6.59 -9.75 10.94
N GLU A 123 6.78 -10.81 10.14
CA GLU A 123 7.68 -11.93 10.48
C GLU A 123 9.16 -11.54 10.57
N GLN A 124 9.62 -10.63 9.73
CA GLN A 124 11.00 -10.15 9.80
C GLN A 124 11.29 -9.44 11.12
N ARG A 125 10.36 -8.62 11.63
CA ARG A 125 10.54 -7.93 12.91
C ARG A 125 10.68 -8.91 14.07
N THR A 126 9.85 -9.97 14.11
CA THR A 126 9.92 -10.99 15.15
C THR A 126 11.23 -11.78 15.11
N ASN A 127 11.74 -12.08 13.91
CA ASN A 127 13.02 -12.76 13.76
C ASN A 127 14.21 -11.88 14.17
N VAL A 128 14.19 -10.58 13.83
CA VAL A 128 15.23 -9.63 14.25
C VAL A 128 15.23 -9.44 15.77
N GLU A 129 14.06 -9.36 16.41
CA GLU A 129 14.00 -9.31 17.88
C GLU A 129 14.56 -10.56 18.55
N LYS A 130 14.28 -11.75 17.99
CA LYS A 130 14.86 -13.00 18.49
C LYS A 130 16.38 -13.00 18.38
N LEU A 131 16.92 -12.52 17.25
CA LEU A 131 18.38 -12.43 17.03
C LEU A 131 19.04 -11.43 17.98
N LEU A 132 18.42 -10.28 18.24
CA LEU A 132 18.93 -9.30 19.21
C LEU A 132 18.91 -9.83 20.65
N LYS A 133 17.86 -10.56 21.04
CA LYS A 133 17.79 -11.22 22.35
C LYS A 133 18.81 -12.34 22.48
N PHE A 134 19.12 -13.06 21.40
CA PHE A 134 20.15 -14.10 21.38
C PHE A 134 21.57 -13.51 21.45
N ASN A 135 21.82 -12.37 20.79
CA ASN A 135 23.12 -11.70 20.79
C ASN A 135 23.37 -10.82 22.03
N GLY A 136 22.30 -10.37 22.71
CA GLY A 136 22.38 -9.60 23.97
C GLY A 136 22.60 -10.44 25.23
N ALA A 137 22.54 -11.78 25.14
CA ALA A 137 22.74 -12.67 26.29
C ALA A 137 24.21 -12.95 26.64
N SER A 138 25.17 -12.35 25.93
CA SER A 138 26.60 -12.43 26.24
C SER A 138 27.22 -11.05 26.48
N ALA A 139 26.78 -10.36 27.54
CA ALA A 139 27.61 -9.35 28.18
C ALA A 139 28.45 -10.06 29.27
N PRO A 140 29.78 -10.18 29.12
CA PRO A 140 30.60 -10.74 30.18
C PRO A 140 30.58 -9.80 31.39
N THR A 141 30.11 -10.33 32.51
CA THR A 141 30.31 -9.79 33.86
C THR A 141 31.79 -9.82 34.20
N GLY A 142 32.54 -8.82 33.74
CA GLY A 142 33.90 -8.53 34.19
C GLY A 142 33.88 -7.55 35.38
N PRO A 143 34.65 -7.80 36.46
CA PRO A 143 34.62 -6.97 37.66
C PRO A 143 35.14 -5.54 37.38
N ALA A 144 34.51 -4.57 38.03
CA ALA A 144 34.77 -3.13 37.91
C ALA A 144 36.25 -2.76 38.18
N PRO A 145 36.83 -1.83 37.42
CA PRO A 145 38.17 -1.31 37.70
C PRO A 145 38.16 -0.40 38.95
N PRO A 146 39.17 -0.50 39.83
CA PRO A 146 39.25 0.29 41.06
C PRO A 146 39.50 1.78 40.80
N HIS A 147 38.83 2.61 41.60
CA HIS A 147 38.88 4.07 41.61
C HIS A 147 40.31 4.60 41.77
N VAL A 148 40.80 5.38 40.79
CA VAL A 148 42.01 6.19 40.91
C VAL A 148 41.60 7.54 41.52
N ALA A 149 41.88 7.71 42.80
CA ALA A 149 41.82 9.00 43.48
C ALA A 149 42.99 9.88 42.99
N ILE A 150 42.68 10.90 42.18
CA ILE A 150 43.63 11.97 41.86
C ILE A 150 43.56 12.98 43.01
N GLY A 151 44.56 12.91 43.89
CA GLY A 151 44.78 13.86 44.97
C GLY A 151 45.20 15.22 44.44
N ALA A 152 44.51 16.25 44.93
CA ALA A 152 44.93 17.64 44.84
C ALA A 152 46.09 17.89 45.82
N LYS A 153 47.21 18.40 45.30
CA LYS A 153 48.13 19.32 45.98
C LYS A 153 48.78 20.22 44.94
#